data_AF-W7W0X0-F1
#
_entry.id   AF-W7W0X0-F1
#
_cell.length_a   1.000
_cell.length_b   1.000
_cell.length_c   1.000
_cell.angle_alpha   90.00
_cell.angle_beta   90.00
_cell.angle_gamma   90.00
#
_symmetry.space_group_name_H-M   'P 1'
#
loop_
_entity.id
_entity.type
_entity.pdbx_description
1 polymer ?
#
loop_
_entity_poly.entity_id
_entity_poly.type
_entity_poly.pdbx_seq_one_letter_code
_entity_poly.pdbx_strand_id
1 'polypeptide(L)'
;MPLSRRTLLLNATLVSTAPAALLFSRSAAGVEALDLPDLAQALRAGAVVAAFRHAYAPGTFDPPGFTLEQCATQRNLDDAGRAQARRIGAWFAAQGLQPSAVKSSPWCRCIETATLAFGTVERWAALGSVRTGTDAASSQVAALRQALAKVPRAVSRCGSATSSR
;
A
#
# COMPACT_ATOMS: atom_id res chain seq x y z
N MET A 1 68.23 42.57 32.00
CA MET A 1 67.71 42.34 33.37
C MET A 1 67.04 40.98 33.39
N PRO A 2 67.42 40.07 34.30
CA PRO A 2 66.93 38.69 34.37
C PRO A 2 65.68 38.60 35.26
N LEU A 3 64.88 37.53 35.12
CA LEU A 3 63.95 36.91 36.11
C LEU A 3 63.22 35.79 35.32
N SER A 4 63.62 34.52 35.34
CA SER A 4 63.60 33.50 36.41
C SER A 4 62.20 32.95 36.77
N ARG A 5 62.09 31.61 36.63
CA ARG A 5 61.38 30.62 37.47
C ARG A 5 59.97 30.09 37.11
N ARG A 6 59.98 28.76 36.89
CA ARG A 6 59.24 27.68 37.60
C ARG A 6 57.83 27.27 37.15
N THR A 7 57.80 26.10 36.51
CA THR A 7 56.99 24.89 36.80
C THR A 7 55.82 25.00 37.79
N LEU A 8 54.62 24.56 37.37
CA LEU A 8 53.69 23.80 38.21
C LEU A 8 52.67 23.02 37.36
N LEU A 9 52.48 21.77 37.79
CA LEU A 9 51.59 20.72 37.29
C LEU A 9 50.11 21.09 37.44
N LEU A 10 49.21 20.43 36.70
CA LEU A 10 48.07 19.71 37.30
C LEU A 10 47.38 18.78 36.28
N ASN A 11 47.18 17.52 36.69
CA ASN A 11 46.31 16.52 36.06
C ASN A 11 44.83 16.84 36.36
N ALA A 12 43.95 16.61 35.39
CA ALA A 12 42.52 16.47 35.64
C ALA A 12 41.97 15.31 34.79
N THR A 13 41.61 14.22 35.47
CA THR A 13 40.89 13.06 34.94
C THR A 13 39.40 13.38 34.82
N LEU A 14 38.81 13.09 33.66
CA LEU A 14 37.36 13.17 33.44
C LEU A 14 36.79 11.75 33.40
N VAL A 15 35.99 11.40 34.42
CA VAL A 15 35.10 10.22 34.39
C VAL A 15 33.86 10.60 33.60
N SER A 16 33.64 9.97 32.45
CA SER A 16 32.43 10.15 31.63
C SER A 16 31.45 9.01 31.90
N THR A 17 30.26 9.37 32.39
CA THR A 17 29.12 8.46 32.58
C THR A 17 28.36 8.30 31.25
N ALA A 18 28.39 7.10 30.68
CA ALA A 18 27.63 6.80 29.46
C ALA A 18 26.14 6.59 29.77
N PRO A 19 25.19 7.22 29.07
CA PRO A 19 23.77 6.93 29.21
C PRO A 19 23.38 5.68 28.38
N ALA A 20 22.59 4.81 29.01
CA ALA A 20 21.97 3.64 28.39
C ALA A 20 21.13 4.06 27.18
N ALA A 21 21.55 3.63 25.98
CA ALA A 21 20.79 3.80 24.75
C ALA A 21 19.56 2.87 24.78
N LEU A 22 18.40 3.45 25.09
CA LEU A 22 17.10 2.85 24.83
C LEU A 22 16.97 2.58 23.32
N LEU A 23 17.07 1.31 22.94
CA LEU A 23 16.76 0.84 21.59
C LEU A 23 15.24 0.93 21.36
N PHE A 24 14.78 2.05 20.83
CA PHE A 24 13.43 2.15 20.26
C PHE A 24 13.38 1.30 18.98
N SER A 25 12.77 0.11 19.08
CA SER A 25 12.45 -0.71 17.91
C SER A 25 11.28 -0.05 17.16
N ARG A 26 11.58 0.73 16.11
CA ARG A 26 10.57 1.27 15.19
C ARG A 26 10.12 0.13 14.26
N SER A 27 8.99 -0.50 14.57
CA SER A 27 8.24 -1.21 13.52
C SER A 27 7.63 -0.16 12.58
N ALA A 28 8.37 0.19 11.53
CA ALA A 28 7.76 0.75 10.34
C ALA A 28 7.15 -0.43 9.58
N ALA A 29 5.84 -0.42 9.36
CA ALA A 29 5.30 -1.13 8.21
C ALA A 29 5.96 -0.47 6.99
N GLY A 30 7.03 -1.09 6.49
CA GLY A 30 7.84 -0.55 5.42
C GLY A 30 6.99 -0.41 4.17
N VAL A 31 6.84 0.81 3.67
CA VAL A 31 6.33 1.02 2.32
C VAL A 31 7.53 0.85 1.40
N GLU A 32 7.68 -0.35 0.84
CA GLU A 32 8.75 -0.64 -0.12
C GLU A 32 8.22 -0.43 -1.54
N ALA A 33 8.95 0.35 -2.32
CA ALA A 33 8.66 0.50 -3.75
C ALA A 33 9.30 -0.67 -4.49
N LEU A 34 8.49 -1.43 -5.22
CA LEU A 34 8.95 -2.52 -6.07
C LEU A 34 8.94 -2.09 -7.54
N ASP A 35 9.97 -2.45 -8.28
CA ASP A 35 9.95 -2.37 -9.74
C ASP A 35 8.96 -3.39 -10.33
N LEU A 36 8.57 -3.24 -11.59
CA LEU A 36 7.55 -4.10 -12.21
C LEU A 36 7.89 -5.61 -12.23
N PRO A 37 9.14 -6.03 -12.52
CA PRO A 37 9.51 -7.45 -12.44
C PRO A 37 9.33 -8.02 -11.03
N ASP A 38 9.73 -7.24 -10.01
CA ASP A 38 9.63 -7.61 -8.61
C ASP A 38 8.17 -7.63 -8.15
N LEU A 39 7.35 -6.69 -8.63
CA LEU A 39 5.91 -6.68 -8.41
C LEU A 39 5.26 -7.94 -8.98
N ALA A 40 5.58 -8.33 -10.22
CA ALA A 40 5.01 -9.54 -10.82
C ALA A 40 5.42 -10.79 -10.02
N GLN A 41 6.66 -10.87 -9.54
CA GLN A 41 7.10 -11.97 -8.68
C GLN A 41 6.36 -11.99 -7.33
N ALA A 42 6.20 -10.83 -6.68
CA ALA A 42 5.44 -10.70 -5.45
C ALA A 42 3.96 -11.11 -5.63
N LEU A 43 3.35 -10.76 -6.76
CA LEU A 43 1.99 -11.18 -7.09
C LEU A 43 1.88 -12.69 -7.35
N ARG A 44 2.86 -13.29 -8.02
CA ARG A 44 2.90 -14.74 -8.27
C ARG A 44 3.10 -15.58 -7.01
N ALA A 45 3.70 -15.03 -5.95
CA ALA A 45 3.83 -15.72 -4.67
C ALA A 45 2.46 -16.14 -4.09
N GLY A 46 1.37 -15.48 -4.53
CA GLY A 46 0.02 -15.73 -4.03
C GLY A 46 -0.15 -15.23 -2.60
N ALA A 47 -1.34 -15.40 -2.02
CA ALA A 47 -1.62 -14.95 -0.65
C ALA A 47 -1.35 -13.44 -0.43
N VAL A 48 -1.53 -12.63 -1.49
CA VAL A 48 -1.32 -11.18 -1.49
C VAL A 48 -2.57 -10.44 -1.96
N VAL A 49 -2.64 -9.15 -1.61
CA VAL A 49 -3.68 -8.24 -2.08
C VAL A 49 -3.03 -7.09 -2.84
N ALA A 50 -3.45 -6.91 -4.09
CA ALA A 50 -3.14 -5.73 -4.88
C ALA A 50 -4.26 -4.70 -4.71
N ALA A 51 -3.94 -3.50 -4.21
CA ALA A 51 -4.89 -2.41 -4.06
C ALA A 51 -4.37 -1.16 -4.77
N PHE A 52 -5.21 -0.54 -5.59
CA PHE A 52 -4.86 0.67 -6.33
C PHE A 52 -6.11 1.52 -6.60
N ARG A 53 -5.89 2.80 -6.95
CA ARG A 53 -6.97 3.73 -7.27
C ARG A 53 -7.59 3.43 -8.64
N HIS A 54 -8.82 3.88 -8.84
CA HIS A 54 -9.44 3.86 -10.17
C HIS A 54 -8.55 4.54 -11.23
N ALA A 55 -8.73 4.16 -12.48
CA ALA A 55 -8.07 4.80 -13.62
C ALA A 55 -8.50 6.26 -13.78
N TYR A 56 -7.85 6.99 -14.68
CA TYR A 56 -8.06 8.42 -14.83
C TYR A 56 -9.53 8.80 -15.06
N ALA A 57 -10.00 9.76 -14.26
CA ALA A 57 -11.33 10.36 -14.36
C ALA A 57 -11.15 11.87 -14.20
N PRO A 58 -11.38 12.68 -15.25
CA PRO A 58 -11.14 14.13 -15.20
C PRO A 58 -11.92 14.82 -14.08
N GLY A 59 -11.29 15.78 -13.40
CA GLY A 59 -11.89 16.53 -12.29
C GLY A 59 -11.61 15.94 -10.90
N THR A 60 -12.02 16.69 -9.87
CA THR A 60 -11.69 16.35 -8.46
C THR A 60 -12.87 15.71 -7.74
N PHE A 61 -14.04 16.34 -7.81
CA PHE A 61 -15.26 15.92 -7.12
C PHE A 61 -16.33 15.46 -8.12
N ASP A 62 -17.27 14.66 -7.64
CA ASP A 62 -18.47 14.33 -8.41
C ASP A 62 -19.34 15.61 -8.60
N PRO A 63 -20.09 15.74 -9.70
CA PRO A 63 -20.98 16.87 -9.94
C PRO A 63 -22.00 17.09 -8.81
N PRO A 64 -22.47 18.33 -8.59
CA PRO A 64 -23.57 18.59 -7.67
C PRO A 64 -24.81 17.75 -8.01
N GLY A 65 -25.41 17.13 -6.99
CA GLY A 65 -26.60 16.30 -7.17
C GLY A 65 -26.34 14.89 -7.72
N PHE A 66 -25.09 14.43 -7.77
CA PHE A 66 -24.81 13.04 -8.17
C PHE A 66 -25.51 12.02 -7.26
N THR A 67 -25.83 10.87 -7.83
CA THR A 67 -26.31 9.70 -7.08
C THR A 67 -25.45 8.49 -7.41
N LEU A 68 -25.26 7.59 -6.44
CA LEU A 68 -24.33 6.46 -6.57
C LEU A 68 -24.85 5.42 -7.57
N GLU A 69 -26.17 5.36 -7.73
CA GLU A 69 -26.90 4.43 -8.59
C GLU A 69 -26.95 4.90 -10.05
N GLN A 70 -26.77 6.20 -10.32
CA GLN A 70 -26.85 6.78 -11.66
C GLN A 70 -25.48 7.26 -12.14
N CYS A 71 -24.76 6.39 -12.86
CA CYS A 71 -23.42 6.72 -13.34
C CYS A 71 -23.36 8.00 -14.18
N ALA A 72 -24.40 8.32 -14.95
CA ALA A 72 -24.44 9.55 -15.77
C ALA A 72 -24.33 10.85 -14.94
N THR A 73 -24.60 10.79 -13.64
CA THR A 73 -24.50 11.93 -12.73
C THR A 73 -23.15 12.03 -12.02
N GLN A 74 -22.27 11.03 -12.18
CA GLN A 74 -20.97 10.94 -11.51
C GLN A 74 -19.83 11.47 -12.39
N ARG A 75 -18.70 11.76 -11.75
CA ARG A 75 -17.41 11.90 -12.41
C ARG A 75 -16.90 10.51 -12.80
N ASN A 76 -16.76 10.28 -14.11
CA ASN A 76 -16.44 8.97 -14.70
C ASN A 76 -15.10 8.98 -15.44
N LEU A 77 -14.68 7.78 -15.91
CA LEU A 77 -13.53 7.66 -16.77
C LEU A 77 -13.79 8.34 -18.12
N ASP A 78 -12.77 8.99 -18.66
CA ASP A 78 -12.73 9.36 -20.07
C ASP A 78 -12.07 8.23 -20.90
N ASP A 79 -11.82 8.47 -22.18
CA ASP A 79 -11.16 7.49 -23.04
C ASP A 79 -9.73 7.16 -22.57
N ALA A 80 -9.00 8.14 -22.04
CA ALA A 80 -7.66 7.93 -21.51
C ALA A 80 -7.69 7.02 -20.27
N GLY A 81 -8.66 7.22 -19.38
CA GLY A 81 -8.94 6.38 -18.22
C GLY A 81 -9.36 4.96 -18.60
N ARG A 82 -10.26 4.81 -19.57
CA ARG A 82 -10.63 3.49 -20.10
C ARG A 82 -9.42 2.77 -20.70
N ALA A 83 -8.59 3.47 -21.47
CA ALA A 83 -7.36 2.90 -22.02
C ALA A 83 -6.38 2.50 -20.92
N GLN A 84 -6.24 3.31 -19.86
CA GLN A 84 -5.43 2.97 -18.70
C GLN A 84 -5.92 1.71 -18.00
N ALA A 85 -7.24 1.58 -17.77
CA ALA A 85 -7.82 0.39 -17.15
C ALA A 85 -7.54 -0.89 -17.97
N ARG A 86 -7.68 -0.82 -19.30
CA ARG A 86 -7.34 -1.94 -20.18
C ARG A 86 -5.85 -2.29 -20.14
N ARG A 87 -4.96 -1.31 -20.06
CA ARG A 87 -3.51 -1.56 -19.92
C ARG A 87 -3.18 -2.29 -18.62
N ILE A 88 -3.88 -1.98 -17.52
CA ILE A 88 -3.72 -2.72 -16.25
C ILE A 88 -4.06 -4.19 -16.46
N GLY A 89 -5.23 -4.49 -17.04
CA GLY A 89 -5.64 -5.87 -17.34
C GLY A 89 -4.66 -6.59 -18.27
N ALA A 90 -4.22 -5.93 -19.34
CA ALA A 90 -3.26 -6.48 -20.29
C ALA A 90 -1.91 -6.80 -19.63
N TRP A 91 -1.43 -5.95 -18.71
CA TRP A 91 -0.21 -6.23 -17.95
C TRP A 91 -0.37 -7.48 -17.07
N PHE A 92 -1.47 -7.60 -16.32
CA PHE A 92 -1.75 -8.81 -15.52
C PHE A 92 -1.77 -10.07 -16.38
N ALA A 93 -2.48 -10.04 -17.51
CA ALA A 93 -2.55 -11.15 -18.46
C ALA A 93 -1.16 -11.52 -19.01
N ALA A 94 -0.35 -10.53 -19.41
CA ALA A 94 1.01 -10.76 -19.90
C ALA A 94 1.95 -11.38 -18.86
N GLN A 95 1.68 -11.16 -17.56
CA GLN A 95 2.42 -11.77 -16.46
C GLN A 95 1.90 -13.16 -16.05
N GLY A 96 0.84 -13.66 -16.71
CA GLY A 96 0.14 -14.88 -16.33
C GLY A 96 -0.59 -14.76 -14.99
N LEU A 97 -0.96 -13.55 -14.58
CA LEU A 97 -1.60 -13.27 -13.31
C LEU A 97 -3.12 -13.19 -13.48
N GLN A 98 -3.85 -13.97 -12.70
CA GLN A 98 -5.31 -13.92 -12.63
C GLN A 98 -5.76 -13.78 -11.17
N PRO A 99 -6.37 -12.64 -10.78
CA PRO A 99 -6.94 -12.48 -9.45
C PRO A 99 -8.05 -13.52 -9.20
N SER A 100 -8.05 -14.12 -8.01
CA SER A 100 -9.11 -15.04 -7.59
C SER A 100 -10.40 -14.32 -7.17
N ALA A 101 -10.29 -13.04 -6.79
CA ALA A 101 -11.41 -12.18 -6.47
C ALA A 101 -11.07 -10.73 -6.82
N VAL A 102 -12.05 -10.00 -7.35
CA VAL A 102 -11.93 -8.56 -7.65
C VAL A 102 -13.06 -7.84 -6.95
N LYS A 103 -12.70 -7.00 -5.96
CA LYS A 103 -13.64 -6.13 -5.25
C LYS A 103 -13.36 -4.69 -5.60
N SER A 104 -14.40 -3.88 -5.71
CA SER A 104 -14.25 -2.47 -6.05
C SER A 104 -15.20 -1.58 -5.25
N SER A 105 -14.78 -0.33 -5.07
CA SER A 105 -15.62 0.75 -4.58
C SER A 105 -16.90 0.87 -5.42
N PRO A 106 -18.07 1.19 -4.83
CA PRO A 106 -19.31 1.26 -5.58
C PRO A 106 -19.41 2.44 -6.58
N TRP A 107 -18.44 3.37 -6.59
CA TRP A 107 -18.40 4.47 -7.56
C TRP A 107 -18.18 3.96 -8.99
N CYS A 108 -18.90 4.53 -9.96
CA CYS A 108 -18.92 4.01 -11.33
C CYS A 108 -17.53 3.98 -11.98
N ARG A 109 -16.71 5.02 -11.80
CA ARG A 109 -15.30 5.03 -12.26
C ARG A 109 -14.46 3.87 -11.71
N CYS A 110 -14.72 3.43 -10.49
CA CYS A 110 -14.01 2.30 -9.86
C CYS A 110 -14.53 0.96 -10.40
N ILE A 111 -15.84 0.82 -10.57
CA ILE A 111 -16.46 -0.35 -11.19
C ILE A 111 -16.00 -0.52 -12.63
N GLU A 112 -16.05 0.55 -13.43
CA GLU A 112 -15.61 0.56 -14.83
C GLU A 112 -14.13 0.20 -14.96
N THR A 113 -13.26 0.78 -14.11
CA THR A 113 -11.83 0.43 -14.08
C THR A 113 -11.63 -1.07 -13.86
N ALA A 114 -12.24 -1.62 -12.80
CA ALA A 114 -12.06 -3.02 -12.44
C ALA A 114 -12.69 -3.96 -13.49
N THR A 115 -13.81 -3.58 -14.09
CA THR A 115 -14.49 -4.37 -15.13
C THR A 115 -13.65 -4.43 -16.40
N LEU A 116 -13.11 -3.29 -16.83
CA LEU A 116 -12.24 -3.22 -18.01
C LEU A 116 -10.91 -3.94 -17.82
N ALA A 117 -10.39 -3.99 -16.59
CA ALA A 117 -9.13 -4.66 -16.28
C ALA A 117 -9.29 -6.18 -16.05
N PHE A 118 -10.38 -6.62 -15.40
CA PHE A 118 -10.47 -7.98 -14.86
C PHE A 118 -11.82 -8.69 -15.09
N GLY A 119 -12.78 -8.04 -15.75
CA GLY A 119 -14.09 -8.63 -16.04
C GLY A 119 -15.06 -8.56 -14.86
N THR A 120 -15.36 -9.68 -14.21
CA THR A 120 -16.37 -9.75 -13.14
C THR A 120 -15.87 -9.05 -11.88
N VAL A 121 -16.70 -8.16 -11.31
CA VAL A 121 -16.35 -7.33 -10.13
C VAL A 121 -17.45 -7.41 -9.08
N GLU A 122 -17.04 -7.60 -7.82
CA GLU A 122 -17.92 -7.43 -6.67
C GLU A 122 -17.91 -5.98 -6.20
N ARG A 123 -19.09 -5.36 -6.12
CA ARG A 123 -19.25 -4.04 -5.50
C ARG A 123 -19.17 -4.19 -4.00
N TRP A 124 -18.24 -3.47 -3.36
CA TRP A 124 -18.02 -3.58 -1.93
C TRP A 124 -18.04 -2.22 -1.25
N ALA A 125 -19.09 -1.99 -0.46
CA ALA A 125 -19.33 -0.72 0.23
C ALA A 125 -18.18 -0.29 1.16
N ALA A 126 -17.38 -1.25 1.67
CA ALA A 126 -16.22 -0.95 2.50
C ALA A 126 -15.09 -0.21 1.76
N LEU A 127 -15.10 -0.21 0.42
CA LEU A 127 -14.18 0.56 -0.41
C LEU A 127 -14.81 1.89 -0.89
N GLY A 128 -16.00 2.24 -0.40
CA GLY A 128 -16.66 3.50 -0.71
C GLY A 128 -15.91 4.71 -0.18
N SER A 129 -16.08 5.86 -0.84
CA SER A 129 -15.57 7.12 -0.31
C SER A 129 -16.40 7.52 0.91
N VAL A 130 -15.73 7.89 1.99
CA VAL A 130 -16.33 8.39 3.24
C VAL A 130 -15.62 9.64 3.70
N ARG A 131 -16.33 10.46 4.46
CA ARG A 131 -15.69 11.56 5.19
C ARG A 131 -14.87 10.96 6.33
N THR A 132 -13.58 11.26 6.33
CA THR A 132 -12.65 10.86 7.39
C THR A 132 -13.13 11.39 8.74
N GLY A 133 -12.91 10.62 9.82
CA GLY A 133 -13.34 10.99 11.17
C GLY A 133 -14.83 10.76 11.48
N THR A 134 -15.55 10.00 10.66
CA THR A 134 -16.94 9.59 10.93
C THR A 134 -17.02 8.13 11.39
N ASP A 135 -18.08 7.76 12.11
CA ASP A 135 -18.31 6.37 12.52
C ASP A 135 -18.39 5.42 11.31
N ALA A 136 -19.01 5.88 10.22
CA ALA A 136 -19.06 5.15 8.95
C ALA A 136 -17.64 4.85 8.41
N ALA A 137 -16.70 5.79 8.50
CA ALA A 137 -15.32 5.57 8.10
C ALA A 137 -14.62 4.53 8.99
N SER A 138 -14.84 4.59 10.31
CA SER A 138 -14.32 3.60 11.25
C SER A 138 -14.84 2.20 10.96
N SER A 139 -16.14 2.05 10.71
CA SER A 139 -16.77 0.77 10.36
C SER A 139 -16.25 0.20 9.03
N GLN A 140 -16.06 1.04 8.00
CA GLN A 140 -15.50 0.59 6.72
C GLN A 140 -14.04 0.12 6.86
N VAL A 141 -13.21 0.87 7.58
CA VAL A 141 -11.82 0.46 7.87
C VAL A 141 -11.80 -0.85 8.65
N ALA A 142 -12.70 -1.04 9.62
CA ALA A 142 -12.82 -2.29 10.35
C ALA A 142 -13.21 -3.47 9.43
N ALA A 143 -14.19 -3.28 8.55
CA ALA A 143 -14.61 -4.28 7.58
C ALA A 143 -13.48 -4.65 6.60
N LEU A 144 -12.72 -3.65 6.13
CA LEU A 144 -11.54 -3.88 5.28
C LEU A 144 -10.49 -4.70 6.01
N ARG A 145 -10.14 -4.33 7.25
CA ARG A 145 -9.16 -5.08 8.07
C ARG A 145 -9.60 -6.52 8.31
N GLN A 146 -10.88 -6.74 8.63
CA GLN A 146 -11.42 -8.08 8.82
C GLN A 146 -11.35 -8.94 7.54
N ALA A 147 -11.58 -8.35 6.37
CA ALA A 147 -11.43 -9.07 5.11
C ALA A 147 -9.97 -9.39 4.80
N LEU A 148 -9.05 -8.44 5.01
CA LEU A 148 -7.61 -8.66 4.80
C LEU A 148 -7.06 -9.73 5.74
N ALA A 149 -7.57 -9.83 6.97
CA ALA A 149 -7.19 -10.89 7.91
C ALA A 149 -7.57 -12.31 7.46
N LYS A 150 -8.52 -12.43 6.52
CA LYS A 150 -8.94 -13.73 5.93
C LYS A 150 -8.12 -14.12 4.71
N VAL A 151 -7.31 -13.21 4.17
CA VAL A 151 -6.39 -13.54 3.07
C VAL A 151 -5.35 -14.51 3.64
N PRO A 152 -5.14 -15.67 3.01
CA PRO A 152 -4.13 -16.62 3.45
C PRO A 152 -2.78 -15.91 3.60
N ARG A 153 -1.96 -16.33 4.57
CA ARG A 153 -0.58 -15.88 4.63
C ARG A 153 0.26 -16.70 3.65
N ALA A 154 1.23 -16.07 3.00
CA ALA A 154 2.19 -16.80 2.19
C ALA A 154 2.86 -17.86 3.09
N VAL A 155 2.75 -19.13 2.70
CA VAL A 155 3.49 -20.19 3.36
C VAL A 155 4.93 -20.06 2.87
N SER A 156 5.82 -19.58 3.73
CA SER A 156 7.25 -19.67 3.48
C SER A 156 7.59 -21.15 3.34
N ARG A 157 7.76 -21.62 2.10
CA ARG A 157 8.39 -22.92 1.87
C ARG A 157 9.83 -22.78 2.35
N CYS A 158 10.08 -23.14 3.60
CA CYS A 158 11.42 -23.35 4.10
C CYS A 158 11.98 -24.53 3.30
N GLY A 159 12.78 -24.23 2.28
CA GLY A 159 13.41 -25.25 1.46
C GLY A 159 14.40 -26.01 2.33
N SER A 160 14.06 -27.25 2.70
CA SER A 160 15.02 -28.25 3.13
C SER A 160 15.92 -28.58 1.94
N ALA A 161 17.03 -27.84 1.82
CA ALA A 161 18.15 -28.27 1.02
C ALA A 161 18.80 -29.47 1.71
N THR A 162 18.27 -30.67 1.45
CA THR A 162 19.00 -31.91 1.68
C THR A 162 20.16 -31.93 0.69
N SER A 163 21.32 -31.48 1.15
CA SER A 163 22.58 -31.74 0.46
C SER A 163 22.81 -33.25 0.46
N SER A 164 22.79 -33.86 -0.73
CA SER A 164 23.21 -35.23 -0.94
C SER A 164 24.40 -35.26 -1.89
N ARG A 165 25.47 -35.88 -1.39
CA ARG A 165 26.73 -36.30 -2.01
C ARG A 165 27.86 -35.27 -2.01
#